data_AF-A0A8S3XUH5-F1
#
_entry.id   AF-A0A8S3XUH5-F1
#
_cell.length_a   1.000
_cell.length_b   1.000
_cell.length_c   1.000
_cell.angle_alpha   90.00
_cell.angle_beta   90.00
_cell.angle_gamma   90.00
#
_symmetry.space_group_name_H-M   'P 1'
#
loop_
_entity.id
_entity.type
_entity.pdbx_description
1 polymer ?
#
loop_
_entity_poly.entity_id
_entity_poly.type
_entity_poly.pdbx_seq_one_letter_code
_entity_poly.pdbx_strand_id
1 'polypeptide(L)'
;MQCNATEEQKRSLTKQNLADRVRYLLRSNIFDVAELERLRREGVPLDENATAEDAAPQIAEQPANVDAAVNTPVFVDLNDDGKVVQELELEHMRNTLEEAIVETRSTPLENRPRLPRIALSGWNRAVVRALNPMLVTFLEASRDLCETNSILFGAAPAICCIIGAKLSTAGRANGQSSAIPAWRIRIEERIAKARALIGRLICFRSGNNRPRIVRTVRMAFAGTNVSLSQPDIMQKLTERIDHLKQRIAAWGKRIRRYTERSTRFNQNRLFQSDPKRLYKLLEQTMVSGTGSAPNQADTVAF
;
A
#
# COMPACT_ATOMS: atom_id res chain seq x y z
N MET A 1 37.02 35.32 -15.61
CA MET A 1 36.19 34.10 -15.51
C MET A 1 36.68 33.33 -14.30
N GLN A 2 36.02 33.50 -13.15
CA GLN A 2 36.44 32.93 -11.87
C GLN A 2 35.61 31.69 -11.51
N CYS A 3 36.32 30.67 -11.07
CA CYS A 3 35.83 29.42 -10.50
C CYS A 3 35.09 29.68 -9.19
N ASN A 4 33.87 29.13 -9.02
CA ASN A 4 33.13 29.10 -7.75
C ASN A 4 32.14 27.92 -7.70
N ALA A 5 32.59 26.70 -8.00
CA ALA A 5 31.73 25.50 -8.00
C ALA A 5 32.02 24.50 -6.86
N THR A 6 32.97 24.76 -5.97
CA THR A 6 33.47 23.77 -4.99
C THR A 6 33.00 23.97 -3.55
N GLU A 7 32.33 25.08 -3.21
CA GLU A 7 31.96 25.39 -1.82
C GLU A 7 30.53 24.93 -1.41
N GLU A 8 29.61 24.71 -2.35
CA GLU A 8 28.22 24.35 -1.99
C GLU A 8 27.99 22.87 -1.65
N GLN A 9 28.91 21.97 -1.98
CA GLN A 9 28.80 20.54 -1.62
C GLN A 9 29.24 20.22 -0.18
N LYS A 10 29.80 21.19 0.56
CA LYS A 10 30.19 21.05 1.98
C LYS A 10 29.08 21.49 2.97
N ARG A 11 27.82 21.61 2.55
CA ARG A 11 26.72 21.98 3.45
C ARG A 11 26.16 20.75 4.20
N SER A 12 26.50 20.71 5.51
CA SER A 12 25.91 19.98 6.65
C SER A 12 25.91 18.44 6.65
N LEU A 13 27.12 17.86 6.68
CA LEU A 13 27.34 16.52 7.22
C LEU A 13 27.17 16.52 8.76
N THR A 14 25.93 16.49 9.23
CA THR A 14 25.63 16.28 10.65
C THR A 14 25.85 14.81 11.02
N LYS A 15 26.33 14.49 12.24
CA LYS A 15 26.48 13.10 12.74
C LYS A 15 25.21 12.25 12.52
N GLN A 16 24.04 12.88 12.68
CA GLN A 16 22.74 12.27 12.43
C GLN A 16 22.53 11.85 10.96
N ASN A 17 22.87 12.74 10.01
CA ASN A 17 22.75 12.47 8.57
C ASN A 17 23.64 11.29 8.14
N LEU A 18 24.84 11.20 8.72
CA LEU A 18 25.76 10.08 8.52
C LEU A 18 25.21 8.78 9.09
N ALA A 19 24.71 8.80 10.33
CA ALA A 19 24.12 7.63 10.97
C ALA A 19 22.91 7.09 10.18
N ASP A 20 22.04 7.98 9.68
CA ASP A 20 20.88 7.59 8.91
C ASP A 20 21.25 7.01 7.53
N ARG A 21 22.31 7.53 6.90
CA ARG A 21 22.88 6.94 5.68
C ARG A 21 23.48 5.56 5.93
N VAL A 22 24.23 5.36 7.02
CA VAL A 22 24.78 4.06 7.39
C VAL A 22 23.67 3.03 7.63
N ARG A 23 22.61 3.42 8.37
CA ARG A 23 21.45 2.55 8.58
C ARG A 23 20.73 2.20 7.28
N TYR A 24 20.62 3.16 6.36
CA TYR A 24 20.06 2.92 5.03
C TYR A 24 20.88 1.88 4.28
N LEU A 25 22.21 2.01 4.25
CA LEU A 25 23.12 1.08 3.57
C LEU A 25 23.06 -0.34 4.15
N LEU A 26 23.01 -0.47 5.48
CA LEU A 26 22.87 -1.77 6.14
C LEU A 26 21.50 -2.43 5.86
N ARG A 27 20.44 -1.63 5.75
CA ARG A 27 19.09 -2.15 5.46
C ARG A 27 18.92 -2.51 3.99
N SER A 28 19.59 -1.82 3.08
CA SER A 28 19.42 -2.00 1.64
C SER A 28 20.18 -3.20 1.08
N ASN A 29 21.04 -3.85 1.86
CA ASN A 29 21.83 -5.03 1.49
C ASN A 29 22.55 -4.86 0.14
N ILE A 30 23.01 -3.63 -0.14
CA ILE A 30 23.68 -3.26 -1.40
C ILE A 30 25.12 -3.75 -1.42
N PHE A 31 25.72 -3.92 -0.24
CA PHE A 31 27.09 -4.38 -0.05
C PHE A 31 27.10 -5.70 0.70
N ASP A 32 27.94 -6.63 0.25
CA ASP A 32 28.21 -7.87 0.96
C ASP A 32 29.03 -7.60 2.23
N VAL A 33 28.93 -8.48 3.23
CA VAL A 33 29.61 -8.33 4.53
C VAL A 33 31.13 -8.22 4.34
N ALA A 34 31.68 -8.97 3.39
CA ALA A 34 33.10 -8.91 3.03
C ALA A 34 33.52 -7.56 2.40
N GLU A 35 32.66 -6.95 1.59
CA GLU A 35 32.91 -5.64 0.98
C GLU A 35 32.85 -4.51 2.03
N LEU A 36 31.91 -4.60 2.97
CA LEU A 36 31.80 -3.66 4.09
C LEU A 36 33.04 -3.72 5.00
N GLU A 37 33.56 -4.91 5.27
CA GLU A 37 34.82 -5.04 6.02
C GLU A 37 36.01 -4.46 5.26
N ARG A 38 36.09 -4.68 3.94
CA ARG A 38 37.16 -4.11 3.12
C ARG A 38 37.14 -2.57 3.17
N LEU A 39 35.96 -1.97 3.01
CA LEU A 39 35.78 -0.52 3.11
C LEU A 39 36.09 0.01 4.52
N ARG A 40 35.78 -0.77 5.56
CA ARG A 40 36.12 -0.42 6.94
C ARG A 40 37.64 -0.42 7.17
N ARG A 41 38.37 -1.33 6.53
CA ARG A 41 39.84 -1.35 6.56
C ARG A 41 40.45 -0.22 5.74
N GLU A 42 39.87 0.10 4.58
CA GLU A 42 40.31 1.22 3.72
C GLU A 42 40.03 2.60 4.34
N GLY A 43 38.99 2.73 5.16
CA GLY A 43 38.55 3.99 5.77
C GLY A 43 39.25 4.38 7.07
N VAL A 44 40.16 3.55 7.59
CA VAL A 44 41.02 3.91 8.73
C VAL A 44 42.25 4.61 8.15
N PRO A 45 42.42 5.94 8.34
CA PRO A 45 43.70 6.57 8.03
C PRO A 45 44.78 5.93 8.89
N LEU A 46 45.92 5.62 8.27
CA LEU A 46 47.14 5.18 8.93
C LEU A 46 47.66 6.31 9.84
N ASP A 47 47.07 6.47 11.02
CA ASP A 47 47.66 7.18 12.13
C ASP A 47 48.28 6.14 13.07
N GLU A 48 49.58 5.93 12.89
CA GLU A 48 50.43 5.36 13.92
C GLU A 48 50.42 6.32 15.13
N ASN A 49 49.86 5.83 16.24
CA ASN A 49 49.87 6.37 17.62
C ASN A 49 48.50 6.81 18.17
N ALA A 50 47.70 5.86 18.63
CA ALA A 50 46.93 6.02 19.87
C ALA A 50 46.52 4.64 20.41
N THR A 51 47.07 4.33 21.58
CA THR A 51 46.93 3.10 22.34
C THR A 51 45.52 2.93 22.91
N ALA A 52 45.09 1.67 22.91
CA ALA A 52 44.31 1.00 23.94
C ALA A 52 42.76 0.99 23.85
N GLU A 53 42.26 -0.24 23.99
CA GLU A 53 40.95 -0.67 24.52
C GLU A 53 39.75 -0.63 23.55
N ASP A 54 39.50 -1.77 22.90
CA ASP A 54 38.33 -2.58 23.28
C ASP A 54 38.47 -4.02 22.74
N ALA A 55 38.35 -4.99 23.63
CA ALA A 55 38.42 -6.41 23.32
C ALA A 55 37.00 -6.93 23.03
N ALA A 56 36.77 -7.52 21.85
CA ALA A 56 35.60 -8.33 21.58
C ALA A 56 36.03 -9.75 21.14
N PRO A 57 35.31 -10.80 21.60
CA PRO A 57 35.85 -12.16 21.66
C PRO A 57 35.74 -12.94 20.35
N GLN A 58 36.74 -13.81 20.18
CA GLN A 58 36.93 -14.76 19.09
C GLN A 58 35.90 -15.90 19.16
N ILE A 59 35.22 -16.20 18.06
CA ILE A 59 34.54 -17.48 17.85
C ILE A 59 35.49 -18.35 17.03
N ALA A 60 35.96 -19.43 17.64
CA ALA A 60 36.83 -20.41 17.02
C ALA A 60 36.00 -21.38 16.15
N GLU A 61 36.33 -21.45 14.86
CA GLU A 61 36.00 -22.56 13.98
C GLU A 61 37.02 -23.69 14.17
N GLN A 62 36.54 -24.94 14.28
CA GLN A 62 37.33 -26.13 13.97
C GLN A 62 36.44 -27.23 13.35
N PRO A 63 37.04 -28.15 12.56
CA PRO A 63 36.56 -28.45 11.22
C PRO A 63 35.78 -29.76 11.08
N ALA A 64 35.11 -29.83 9.93
CA ALA A 64 34.42 -30.99 9.39
C ALA A 64 35.30 -32.25 9.30
N ASN A 65 34.69 -33.40 9.58
CA ASN A 65 35.15 -34.69 9.09
C ASN A 65 34.07 -35.29 8.19
N VAL A 66 34.48 -35.72 7.00
CA VAL A 66 33.64 -36.18 5.90
C VAL A 66 33.97 -37.65 5.64
N ASP A 67 32.96 -38.51 5.54
CA ASP A 67 32.91 -39.70 4.66
C ASP A 67 31.47 -40.29 4.76
N ALA A 68 30.62 -40.13 3.73
CA ALA A 68 30.30 -41.09 2.66
C ALA A 68 29.55 -42.35 3.16
N ALA A 69 28.37 -42.78 2.68
CA ALA A 69 27.51 -42.45 1.54
C ALA A 69 26.11 -43.10 1.74
N VAL A 70 25.13 -42.70 0.90
CA VAL A 70 23.95 -43.44 0.35
C VAL A 70 22.67 -42.59 0.35
N ASN A 71 22.03 -42.59 -0.83
CA ASN A 71 21.01 -41.66 -1.36
C ASN A 71 19.60 -41.78 -0.78
N THR A 72 18.95 -40.65 -0.47
CA THR A 72 17.56 -40.28 -0.86
C THR A 72 17.28 -38.81 -0.47
N PRO A 73 16.65 -37.94 -1.30
CA PRO A 73 16.43 -36.55 -0.92
C PRO A 73 15.15 -36.45 -0.07
N VAL A 74 15.27 -36.66 1.23
CA VAL A 74 14.29 -36.14 2.20
C VAL A 74 14.80 -34.77 2.61
N PHE A 75 14.05 -33.71 2.25
CA PHE A 75 14.31 -32.36 2.73
C PHE A 75 13.98 -32.33 4.23
N VAL A 76 14.98 -32.58 5.07
CA VAL A 76 14.90 -32.40 6.52
C VAL A 76 15.45 -31.03 6.84
N ASP A 77 14.55 -30.08 7.09
CA ASP A 77 14.87 -28.76 7.62
C ASP A 77 15.19 -28.94 9.12
N LEU A 78 16.48 -29.07 9.42
CA LEU A 78 17.02 -29.11 10.78
C LEU A 78 17.01 -27.69 11.35
N ASN A 79 15.85 -27.26 11.87
CA ASN A 79 15.66 -26.23 12.90
C ASN A 79 14.15 -26.11 13.19
N ASP A 80 13.57 -27.14 13.79
CA ASP A 80 12.16 -27.14 14.25
C ASP A 80 12.14 -26.72 15.72
N ASP A 81 12.04 -25.41 15.98
CA ASP A 81 11.56 -24.88 17.27
C ASP A 81 10.05 -25.17 17.39
N GLY A 82 9.72 -26.46 17.37
CA GLY A 82 8.36 -26.97 17.39
C GLY A 82 7.72 -26.66 18.74
N LYS A 83 6.83 -25.67 18.76
CA LYS A 83 5.78 -25.64 19.79
C LYS A 83 5.00 -26.94 19.64
N VAL A 84 5.20 -27.86 20.59
CA VAL A 84 4.42 -29.09 20.71
C VAL A 84 2.96 -28.68 20.88
N VAL A 85 2.15 -29.00 19.89
CA VAL A 85 0.69 -28.82 19.96
C VAL A 85 0.18 -29.79 21.04
N GLN A 86 -0.52 -29.26 22.04
CA GLN A 86 -1.06 -30.09 23.13
C GLN A 86 -2.34 -30.82 22.67
N GLU A 87 -2.69 -31.92 23.34
CA GLU A 87 -3.88 -32.72 23.00
C GLU A 87 -5.18 -31.89 22.98
N LEU A 88 -5.34 -30.97 23.93
CA LEU A 88 -6.49 -30.05 23.99
C LEU A 88 -6.53 -29.09 22.79
N GLU A 89 -5.36 -28.71 22.26
CA GLU A 89 -5.26 -27.87 21.06
C GLU A 89 -5.57 -28.70 19.80
N LEU A 90 -5.22 -29.98 19.75
CA LEU A 90 -5.58 -30.89 18.65
C LEU A 90 -7.09 -31.08 18.55
N GLU A 91 -7.78 -31.30 19.67
CA GLU A 91 -9.25 -31.39 19.69
C GLU A 91 -9.92 -30.08 19.25
N HIS A 92 -9.41 -28.94 19.71
CA HIS A 92 -9.91 -27.63 19.29
C HIS A 92 -9.76 -27.40 17.78
N MET A 93 -8.60 -27.77 17.22
CA MET A 93 -8.35 -27.67 15.78
C MET A 93 -9.24 -28.61 14.96
N ARG A 94 -9.50 -29.82 15.48
CA ARG A 94 -10.43 -30.77 14.86
C ARG A 94 -11.86 -30.23 14.83
N ASN A 95 -12.37 -29.71 15.94
CA ASN A 95 -13.71 -29.13 16.01
C ASN A 95 -13.85 -27.94 15.04
N THR A 96 -12.84 -27.07 15.01
CA THR A 96 -12.81 -25.93 14.08
C THR A 96 -12.82 -26.38 12.61
N LEU A 97 -12.12 -27.48 12.30
CA LEU A 97 -12.13 -28.07 10.97
C LEU A 97 -13.51 -28.64 10.60
N GLU A 98 -14.14 -29.39 11.51
CA GLU A 98 -15.47 -29.96 11.29
C GLU A 98 -16.52 -28.85 11.05
N GLU A 99 -16.50 -27.80 11.86
CA GLU A 99 -17.36 -26.62 11.70
C GLU A 99 -17.17 -25.94 10.34
N ALA A 100 -15.92 -25.69 9.95
CA ALA A 100 -15.62 -25.03 8.67
C ALA A 100 -16.01 -25.87 7.45
N ILE A 101 -15.91 -27.20 7.54
CA ILE A 101 -16.36 -28.12 6.48
C ILE A 101 -17.89 -28.06 6.35
N VAL A 102 -18.62 -28.09 7.47
CA VAL A 102 -20.10 -28.00 7.48
C VAL A 102 -20.55 -26.65 6.91
N GLU A 103 -19.92 -25.55 7.32
CA GLU A 103 -20.22 -24.21 6.80
C GLU A 103 -19.99 -24.14 5.28
N THR A 104 -18.88 -24.71 4.81
CA THR A 104 -18.52 -24.76 3.37
C THR A 104 -19.52 -25.57 2.54
N ARG A 105 -20.07 -26.66 3.10
CA ARG A 105 -21.11 -27.47 2.43
C ARG A 105 -22.40 -26.69 2.24
N SER A 106 -22.76 -25.86 3.22
CA SER A 106 -23.98 -25.03 3.18
C SER A 106 -23.84 -23.76 2.31
N THR A 107 -22.61 -23.37 1.96
CA THR A 107 -22.32 -22.13 1.25
C THR A 107 -22.08 -22.37 -0.25
N PRO A 108 -22.85 -21.73 -1.16
CA PRO A 108 -22.60 -21.85 -2.60
C PRO A 108 -21.28 -21.19 -2.98
N LEU A 109 -20.68 -21.64 -4.09
CA LEU A 109 -19.33 -21.22 -4.53
C LEU A 109 -19.15 -19.70 -4.61
N GLU A 110 -20.19 -18.98 -5.03
CA GLU A 110 -20.19 -17.52 -5.18
C GLU A 110 -20.05 -16.77 -3.85
N ASN A 111 -20.51 -17.38 -2.76
CA ASN A 111 -20.55 -16.78 -1.42
C ASN A 111 -19.40 -17.25 -0.53
N ARG A 112 -18.49 -18.09 -1.03
CA ARG A 112 -17.34 -18.57 -0.25
C ARG A 112 -16.36 -17.44 0.06
N PRO A 113 -15.89 -17.33 1.31
CA PRO A 113 -14.99 -16.25 1.71
C PRO A 113 -13.65 -16.34 0.97
N ARG A 114 -13.02 -15.19 0.73
CA ARG A 114 -11.68 -15.15 0.14
C ARG A 114 -10.63 -15.46 1.20
N LEU A 115 -9.73 -16.36 0.86
CA LEU A 115 -8.63 -16.78 1.73
C LEU A 115 -7.48 -15.76 1.65
N PRO A 116 -7.03 -15.21 2.80
CA PRO A 116 -5.85 -14.34 2.83
C PRO A 116 -4.56 -15.13 2.60
N ARG A 117 -3.51 -14.45 2.12
CA ARG A 117 -2.18 -15.07 2.03
C ARG A 117 -1.58 -15.16 3.44
N ILE A 118 -1.34 -16.38 3.91
CA ILE A 118 -0.73 -16.66 5.21
C ILE A 118 0.80 -16.59 5.06
N ALA A 119 1.49 -15.98 6.03
CA ALA A 119 2.96 -15.98 6.06
C ALA A 119 3.50 -17.32 6.56
N LEU A 120 4.66 -17.76 6.08
CA LEU A 120 5.30 -19.04 6.43
C LEU A 120 6.07 -18.96 7.77
N SER A 121 5.38 -18.59 8.86
CA SER A 121 5.93 -18.65 10.22
C SER A 121 6.01 -20.10 10.73
N GLY A 122 6.90 -20.39 11.68
CA GLY A 122 7.03 -21.72 12.28
C GLY A 122 5.72 -22.22 12.90
N TRP A 123 5.01 -21.35 13.61
CA TRP A 123 3.67 -21.63 14.14
C TRP A 123 2.66 -22.01 13.06
N ASN A 124 2.57 -21.22 11.98
CA ASN A 124 1.62 -21.50 10.91
C ASN A 124 1.94 -22.83 10.22
N ARG A 125 3.23 -23.20 10.10
CA ARG A 125 3.65 -24.52 9.59
C ARG A 125 3.27 -25.64 10.55
N ALA A 126 3.44 -25.45 11.87
CA ALA A 126 3.06 -26.43 12.87
C ALA A 126 1.54 -26.71 12.84
N VAL A 127 0.72 -25.67 12.75
CA VAL A 127 -0.75 -25.79 12.60
C VAL A 127 -1.12 -26.57 11.33
N VAL A 128 -0.53 -26.22 10.19
CA VAL A 128 -0.77 -26.95 8.93
C VAL A 128 -0.33 -28.41 9.04
N ARG A 129 0.82 -28.67 9.64
CA ARG A 129 1.36 -30.03 9.85
C ARG A 129 0.46 -30.86 10.76
N ALA A 130 -0.14 -30.25 11.79
CA ALA A 130 -1.05 -30.92 12.72
C ALA A 130 -2.42 -31.24 12.08
N LEU A 131 -2.95 -30.37 11.22
CA LEU A 131 -4.24 -30.57 10.54
C LEU A 131 -4.16 -31.53 9.35
N ASN A 132 -3.02 -31.61 8.67
CA ASN A 132 -2.85 -32.47 7.49
C ASN A 132 -3.22 -33.94 7.71
N PRO A 133 -2.81 -34.63 8.80
CA PRO A 133 -3.25 -36.01 9.04
C PRO A 133 -4.76 -36.12 9.33
N MET A 134 -5.35 -35.12 9.99
CA MET A 134 -6.80 -35.11 10.26
C MET A 134 -7.60 -35.03 8.95
N LEU A 135 -7.12 -34.23 7.99
CA LEU A 135 -7.74 -34.10 6.67
C LEU A 135 -7.80 -35.42 5.90
N VAL A 136 -6.78 -36.27 6.02
CA VAL A 136 -6.75 -37.59 5.36
C VAL A 136 -7.96 -38.42 5.81
N THR A 137 -8.25 -38.44 7.12
CA THR A 137 -9.41 -39.15 7.68
C THR A 137 -10.74 -38.63 7.12
N PHE A 138 -10.88 -37.31 6.96
CA PHE A 138 -12.10 -36.73 6.36
C PHE A 138 -12.22 -37.01 4.87
N LEU A 139 -11.10 -37.08 4.14
CA LEU A 139 -11.08 -37.37 2.70
C LEU A 139 -11.41 -38.84 2.42
N GLU A 140 -10.94 -39.78 3.24
CA GLU A 140 -11.28 -41.21 3.13
C GLU A 140 -12.78 -41.46 3.33
N ALA A 141 -13.45 -40.62 4.12
CA ALA A 141 -14.90 -40.68 4.32
C ALA A 141 -15.72 -40.02 3.19
N SER A 142 -15.07 -39.35 2.23
CA SER A 142 -15.75 -38.62 1.14
C SER A 142 -16.25 -39.57 0.06
N ARG A 143 -17.48 -39.34 -0.42
CA ARG A 143 -18.10 -40.17 -1.48
C ARG A 143 -18.19 -39.46 -2.82
N ASP A 144 -18.18 -38.12 -2.82
CA ASP A 144 -18.39 -37.29 -3.99
C ASP A 144 -17.33 -36.18 -4.14
N LEU A 145 -17.11 -35.73 -5.38
CA LEU A 145 -16.22 -34.63 -5.71
C LEU A 145 -16.64 -33.32 -5.04
N CYS A 146 -17.95 -33.06 -4.90
CA CYS A 146 -18.43 -31.86 -4.22
C CYS A 146 -18.10 -31.87 -2.73
N GLU A 147 -18.17 -33.04 -2.10
CA GLU A 147 -17.77 -33.24 -0.70
C GLU A 147 -16.26 -33.08 -0.54
N THR A 148 -15.48 -33.67 -1.44
CA THR A 148 -14.01 -33.54 -1.45
C THR A 148 -13.60 -32.07 -1.58
N ASN A 149 -14.22 -31.32 -2.50
CA ASN A 149 -13.98 -29.88 -2.65
C ASN A 149 -14.38 -29.09 -1.40
N SER A 150 -15.46 -29.47 -0.72
CA SER A 150 -15.88 -28.81 0.52
C SER A 150 -14.94 -29.10 1.69
N ILE A 151 -14.38 -30.31 1.76
CA ILE A 151 -13.37 -30.70 2.75
C ILE A 151 -12.06 -29.93 2.50
N LEU A 152 -11.56 -29.96 1.27
CA LEU A 152 -10.32 -29.27 0.88
C LEU A 152 -10.44 -27.76 1.04
N PHE A 153 -11.57 -27.18 0.65
CA PHE A 153 -11.79 -25.76 0.84
C PHE A 153 -11.95 -25.44 2.32
N GLY A 154 -12.78 -26.17 3.09
CA GLY A 154 -13.05 -25.93 4.52
C GLY A 154 -11.81 -26.02 5.41
N ALA A 155 -10.80 -26.79 5.01
CA ALA A 155 -9.49 -26.81 5.66
C ALA A 155 -8.83 -25.43 5.75
N ALA A 156 -8.92 -24.63 4.68
CA ALA A 156 -8.22 -23.35 4.61
C ALA A 156 -8.84 -22.26 5.51
N PRO A 157 -10.17 -22.07 5.57
CA PRO A 157 -10.84 -21.27 6.60
C PRO A 157 -10.53 -21.74 8.02
N ALA A 158 -10.52 -23.05 8.28
CA ALA A 158 -10.18 -23.57 9.61
C ALA A 158 -8.77 -23.14 10.04
N ILE A 159 -7.78 -23.32 9.16
CA ILE A 159 -6.40 -22.85 9.38
C ILE A 159 -6.37 -21.33 9.61
N CYS A 160 -7.11 -20.56 8.81
CA CYS A 160 -7.19 -19.11 8.97
C CYS A 160 -7.81 -18.71 10.31
N CYS A 161 -8.86 -19.40 10.77
CA CYS A 161 -9.48 -19.16 12.07
C CYS A 161 -8.50 -19.44 13.22
N ILE A 162 -7.80 -20.58 13.19
CA ILE A 162 -6.83 -20.97 14.23
C ILE A 162 -5.65 -19.99 14.29
N ILE A 163 -5.19 -19.49 13.14
CA ILE A 163 -4.12 -18.49 13.06
C ILE A 163 -4.61 -17.07 13.43
N GLY A 164 -5.93 -16.86 13.46
CA GLY A 164 -6.54 -15.53 13.68
C GLY A 164 -6.49 -14.62 12.45
N ALA A 165 -6.33 -15.19 11.25
CA ALA A 165 -6.36 -14.46 10.00
C ALA A 165 -7.80 -14.10 9.62
N LYS A 166 -8.06 -12.81 9.35
CA LYS A 166 -9.40 -12.34 8.98
C LYS A 166 -9.76 -12.81 7.57
N LEU A 167 -10.75 -13.71 7.46
CA LEU A 167 -11.35 -14.03 6.17
C LEU A 167 -12.18 -12.85 5.67
N SER A 168 -12.03 -12.55 4.38
CA SER A 168 -12.87 -11.52 3.74
C SER A 168 -14.14 -12.18 3.25
N THR A 169 -15.30 -11.65 3.64
CA THR A 169 -16.58 -12.12 3.10
C THR A 169 -16.61 -11.96 1.58
N ALA A 170 -17.22 -12.94 0.89
CA ALA A 170 -17.51 -12.82 -0.52
C ALA A 170 -18.28 -11.52 -0.77
N GLY A 171 -17.78 -10.67 -1.67
CA GLY A 171 -18.33 -9.34 -1.95
C GLY A 171 -17.51 -8.18 -1.36
N ARG A 172 -16.72 -8.39 -0.30
CA ARG A 172 -15.67 -7.43 0.08
C ARG A 172 -14.42 -7.75 -0.72
N ALA A 173 -14.42 -7.31 -1.98
CA ALA A 173 -13.15 -7.11 -2.64
C ALA A 173 -12.36 -6.10 -1.78
N ASN A 174 -11.36 -6.59 -1.04
CA ASN A 174 -10.12 -5.85 -0.85
C ASN A 174 -9.39 -5.70 -2.20
N GLY A 175 -10.14 -5.57 -3.31
CA GLY A 175 -9.65 -4.94 -4.51
C GLY A 175 -9.16 -3.61 -4.00
N GLN A 176 -7.87 -3.39 -4.17
CA GLN A 176 -7.23 -2.12 -3.89
C GLN A 176 -8.20 -1.07 -4.38
N SER A 177 -8.96 -0.44 -3.47
CA SER A 177 -9.79 0.67 -3.86
C SER A 177 -8.80 1.58 -4.56
N SER A 178 -9.13 2.03 -5.76
CA SER A 178 -8.24 2.84 -6.57
C SER A 178 -7.97 4.10 -5.77
N ALA A 179 -6.97 4.00 -4.89
CA ALA A 179 -6.86 4.86 -3.75
C ALA A 179 -6.55 6.20 -4.36
N ILE A 180 -7.48 7.14 -4.19
CA ILE A 180 -7.38 8.45 -4.80
C ILE A 180 -6.00 8.96 -4.43
N PRO A 181 -5.13 9.26 -5.42
CA PRO A 181 -3.74 9.49 -5.12
C PRO A 181 -3.63 10.69 -4.20
N ALA A 182 -2.71 10.65 -3.23
CA ALA A 182 -2.62 11.66 -2.17
C ALA A 182 -2.46 13.11 -2.71
N TRP A 183 -1.89 13.29 -3.91
CA TRP A 183 -1.81 14.60 -4.54
C TRP A 183 -3.19 15.15 -4.93
N ARG A 184 -4.12 14.29 -5.34
CA ARG A 184 -5.47 14.68 -5.77
C ARG A 184 -6.30 15.12 -4.57
N ILE A 185 -6.25 14.34 -3.49
CA ILE A 185 -6.87 14.68 -2.20
C ILE A 185 -6.41 16.06 -1.73
N ARG A 186 -5.09 16.31 -1.72
CA ARG A 186 -4.52 17.61 -1.33
C ARG A 186 -5.03 18.79 -2.17
N ILE A 187 -5.24 18.60 -3.48
CA ILE A 187 -5.78 19.66 -4.33
C ILE A 187 -7.28 19.85 -4.10
N GLU A 188 -8.03 18.77 -3.96
CA GLU A 188 -9.47 18.80 -3.66
C GLU A 188 -9.75 19.49 -2.32
N GLU A 189 -8.95 19.22 -1.28
CA GLU A 189 -9.02 19.93 -0.01
C GLU A 189 -8.77 21.43 -0.14
N ARG A 190 -7.79 21.84 -0.97
CA ARG A 190 -7.52 23.26 -1.23
C ARG A 190 -8.70 23.93 -1.94
N ILE A 191 -9.32 23.23 -2.89
CA ILE A 191 -10.54 23.69 -3.56
C ILE A 191 -11.69 23.83 -2.56
N ALA A 192 -11.90 22.83 -1.69
CA ALA A 192 -12.95 22.85 -0.68
C ALA A 192 -12.77 24.01 0.31
N LYS A 193 -11.55 24.21 0.83
CA LYS A 193 -11.21 25.34 1.70
C LYS A 193 -11.46 26.69 1.01
N ALA A 194 -11.09 26.83 -0.25
CA ALA A 194 -11.33 28.05 -1.02
C ALA A 194 -12.83 28.30 -1.27
N ARG A 195 -13.62 27.26 -1.59
CA ARG A 195 -15.09 27.37 -1.74
C ARG A 195 -15.75 27.80 -0.44
N ALA A 196 -15.36 27.19 0.69
CA ALA A 196 -15.86 27.57 2.01
C ALA A 196 -15.54 29.03 2.36
N LEU A 197 -14.32 29.49 2.00
CA LEU A 197 -13.95 30.89 2.20
C LEU A 197 -14.78 31.84 1.32
N ILE A 198 -14.95 31.52 0.03
CA ILE A 198 -15.82 32.30 -0.88
C ILE A 198 -17.22 32.44 -0.29
N GLY A 199 -17.83 31.35 0.19
CA GLY A 199 -19.15 31.39 0.82
C GLY A 199 -19.21 32.37 2.00
N ARG A 200 -18.20 32.37 2.88
CA ARG A 200 -18.12 33.31 4.00
C ARG A 200 -17.92 34.77 3.56
N LEU A 201 -17.11 35.01 2.53
CA LEU A 201 -16.91 36.36 1.97
C LEU A 201 -18.21 36.89 1.33
N ILE A 202 -18.96 36.04 0.64
CA ILE A 202 -20.28 36.39 0.08
C ILE A 202 -21.26 36.70 1.21
N CYS A 203 -21.35 35.86 2.25
CA CYS A 203 -22.24 36.14 3.39
C CYS A 203 -21.91 37.48 4.07
N PHE A 204 -20.63 37.81 4.24
CA PHE A 204 -20.22 39.10 4.79
C PHE A 204 -20.63 40.27 3.86
N ARG A 205 -20.43 40.11 2.55
CA ARG A 205 -20.85 41.10 1.54
C ARG A 205 -22.37 41.33 1.55
N SER A 206 -23.16 40.30 1.85
CA SER A 206 -24.62 40.40 2.02
C SER A 206 -25.06 41.05 3.34
N GLY A 207 -24.14 41.57 4.16
CA GLY A 207 -24.44 42.29 5.41
C GLY A 207 -24.44 41.42 6.68
N ASN A 208 -24.00 40.15 6.59
CA ASN A 208 -23.95 39.28 7.77
C ASN A 208 -22.69 39.55 8.61
N ASN A 209 -22.88 40.28 9.71
CA ASN A 209 -21.81 40.70 10.63
C ASN A 209 -21.62 39.79 11.85
N ARG A 210 -22.05 38.52 11.78
CA ARG A 210 -21.79 37.58 12.88
C ARG A 210 -20.28 37.50 13.20
N PRO A 211 -19.87 37.48 14.48
CA PRO A 211 -18.45 37.53 14.88
C PRO A 211 -17.57 36.47 14.21
N ARG A 212 -18.10 35.26 13.99
CA ARG A 212 -17.40 34.15 13.31
C ARG A 212 -17.06 34.48 11.85
N ILE A 213 -17.97 35.16 11.15
CA ILE A 213 -17.79 35.56 9.75
C ILE A 213 -16.77 36.68 9.69
N VAL A 214 -16.94 37.74 10.51
CA VAL A 214 -16.00 38.87 10.60
C VAL A 214 -14.58 38.41 10.93
N ARG A 215 -14.42 37.49 11.89
CA ARG A 215 -13.11 36.89 12.21
C ARG A 215 -12.51 36.16 11.00
N THR A 216 -13.32 35.41 10.26
CA THR A 216 -12.83 34.70 9.07
C THR A 216 -12.41 35.67 7.98
N VAL A 217 -13.17 36.74 7.75
CA VAL A 217 -12.83 37.78 6.76
C VAL A 217 -11.53 38.48 7.17
N ARG A 218 -11.37 38.85 8.45
CA ARG A 218 -10.14 39.43 8.97
C ARG A 218 -8.93 38.51 8.75
N MET A 219 -9.08 37.21 9.00
CA MET A 219 -8.04 36.22 8.71
C MET A 219 -7.76 36.07 7.21
N ALA A 220 -8.78 36.22 6.35
CA ALA A 220 -8.63 36.12 4.89
C ALA A 220 -7.76 37.23 4.29
N PHE A 221 -7.73 38.39 4.96
CA PHE A 221 -6.91 39.55 4.66
C PHE A 221 -5.74 39.74 5.64
N ALA A 222 -5.47 38.77 6.53
CA ALA A 222 -4.33 38.86 7.44
C ALA A 222 -3.03 39.00 6.63
N GLY A 223 -2.19 39.96 7.01
CA GLY A 223 -0.97 40.32 6.28
C GLY A 223 -1.20 41.17 5.02
N THR A 224 -2.44 41.58 4.75
CA THR A 224 -2.78 42.57 3.72
C THR A 224 -3.13 43.88 4.43
N ASN A 225 -2.73 45.05 3.89
CA ASN A 225 -3.01 46.38 4.47
C ASN A 225 -4.49 46.80 4.28
N VAL A 226 -5.43 45.89 4.52
CA VAL A 226 -6.86 46.07 4.29
C VAL A 226 -7.58 46.02 5.63
N SER A 227 -8.10 47.17 6.06
CA SER A 227 -8.98 47.24 7.21
C SER A 227 -10.44 47.08 6.78
N LEU A 228 -11.23 46.38 7.61
CA LEU A 228 -12.67 46.18 7.37
C LEU A 228 -13.49 47.47 7.44
N SER A 229 -12.94 48.53 8.04
CA SER A 229 -13.58 49.84 8.16
C SER A 229 -13.32 50.77 6.97
N GLN A 230 -12.52 50.35 5.98
CA GLN A 230 -12.27 51.16 4.78
C GLN A 230 -13.51 51.19 3.87
N PRO A 231 -13.79 52.33 3.20
CA PRO A 231 -14.91 52.42 2.26
C PRO A 231 -14.78 51.42 1.09
N ASP A 232 -13.56 51.13 0.66
CA ASP A 232 -13.28 50.26 -0.50
C ASP A 232 -13.34 48.76 -0.20
N ILE A 233 -13.76 48.37 1.01
CA ILE A 233 -13.76 46.97 1.45
C ILE A 233 -14.59 46.07 0.53
N MET A 234 -15.70 46.58 -0.02
CA MET A 234 -16.60 45.82 -0.90
C MET A 234 -15.94 45.48 -2.24
N GLN A 235 -15.15 46.40 -2.79
CA GLN A 235 -14.37 46.15 -3.99
C GLN A 235 -13.27 45.10 -3.72
N LYS A 236 -12.50 45.28 -2.64
CA LYS A 236 -11.44 44.34 -2.23
C LYS A 236 -11.97 42.94 -1.93
N LEU A 237 -13.18 42.82 -1.39
CA LEU A 237 -13.87 41.54 -1.22
C LEU A 237 -14.17 40.86 -2.56
N THR A 238 -14.62 41.62 -3.55
CA THR A 238 -14.92 41.12 -4.89
C THR A 238 -13.65 40.62 -5.56
N GLU A 239 -12.58 41.41 -5.54
CA GLU A 239 -11.26 41.03 -6.07
C GLU A 239 -10.75 39.75 -5.38
N ARG A 240 -10.90 39.65 -4.06
CA ARG A 240 -10.49 38.47 -3.30
C ARG A 240 -11.30 37.23 -3.69
N ILE A 241 -12.60 37.36 -3.88
CA ILE A 241 -13.47 36.28 -4.34
C ILE A 241 -13.04 35.82 -5.73
N ASP A 242 -12.81 36.74 -6.67
CA ASP A 242 -12.44 36.40 -8.03
C ASP A 242 -11.04 35.76 -8.10
N HIS A 243 -10.08 36.24 -7.32
CA HIS A 243 -8.79 35.58 -7.16
C HIS A 243 -8.94 34.13 -6.64
N LEU A 244 -9.84 33.87 -5.68
CA LEU A 244 -10.11 32.51 -5.23
C LEU A 244 -10.78 31.64 -6.31
N LYS A 245 -11.71 32.19 -7.10
CA LYS A 245 -12.31 31.50 -8.25
C LYS A 245 -11.25 31.13 -9.29
N GLN A 246 -10.35 32.06 -9.61
CA GLN A 246 -9.22 31.81 -10.53
C GLN A 246 -8.32 30.68 -10.00
N ARG A 247 -8.00 30.66 -8.70
CA ARG A 247 -7.23 29.57 -8.08
C ARG A 247 -7.95 28.22 -8.16
N ILE A 248 -9.25 28.18 -7.88
CA ILE A 248 -10.07 26.96 -8.01
C ILE A 248 -10.02 26.45 -9.45
N ALA A 249 -10.20 27.33 -10.45
CA ALA A 249 -10.11 26.96 -11.86
C ALA A 249 -8.72 26.40 -12.22
N ALA A 250 -7.64 27.03 -11.75
CA ALA A 250 -6.28 26.57 -11.97
C ALA A 250 -6.00 25.18 -11.32
N TRP A 251 -6.50 24.96 -10.10
CA TRP A 251 -6.41 23.66 -9.42
C TRP A 251 -7.24 22.58 -10.12
N GLY A 252 -8.45 22.91 -10.60
CA GLY A 252 -9.27 22.01 -11.41
C GLY A 252 -8.55 21.60 -12.70
N LYS A 253 -7.96 22.56 -13.43
CA LYS A 253 -7.13 22.30 -14.61
C LYS A 253 -5.91 21.42 -14.27
N ARG A 254 -5.30 21.59 -13.10
CA ARG A 254 -4.19 20.75 -12.63
C ARG A 254 -4.65 19.30 -12.40
N ILE A 255 -5.78 19.08 -11.73
CA ILE A 255 -6.34 17.75 -11.54
C ILE A 255 -6.58 17.09 -12.89
N ARG A 256 -7.26 17.77 -13.81
CA ARG A 256 -7.53 17.26 -15.16
C ARG A 256 -6.25 16.81 -15.87
N ARG A 257 -5.24 17.68 -15.95
CA ARG A 257 -3.96 17.37 -16.60
C ARG A 257 -3.23 16.17 -15.98
N TYR A 258 -3.29 16.02 -14.66
CA TYR A 258 -2.60 14.92 -13.98
C TYR A 258 -3.36 13.61 -14.14
N THR A 259 -4.68 13.65 -14.11
CA THR A 259 -5.53 12.49 -14.44
C THR A 259 -5.28 12.05 -15.88
N GLU A 260 -5.34 12.97 -16.86
CA GLU A 260 -5.09 12.66 -18.27
C GLU A 260 -3.68 12.09 -18.50
N ARG A 261 -2.66 12.63 -17.82
CA ARG A 261 -1.29 12.07 -17.90
C ARG A 261 -1.25 10.65 -17.36
N SER A 262 -1.88 10.41 -16.20
CA SER A 262 -1.91 9.10 -15.56
C SER A 262 -2.67 8.07 -16.42
N THR A 263 -3.82 8.46 -16.97
CA THR A 263 -4.59 7.58 -17.86
C THR A 263 -3.81 7.25 -19.13
N ARG A 264 -3.19 8.23 -19.78
CA ARG A 264 -2.33 7.99 -20.97
C ARG A 264 -1.16 7.08 -20.65
N PHE A 265 -0.49 7.30 -19.52
CA PHE A 265 0.61 6.44 -19.10
C PHE A 265 0.16 4.98 -18.92
N ASN A 266 -0.98 4.77 -18.24
CA ASN A 266 -1.54 3.44 -18.04
C ASN A 266 -2.01 2.80 -19.35
N GLN A 267 -2.63 3.56 -20.24
CA GLN A 267 -3.06 3.11 -21.57
C GLN A 267 -1.87 2.71 -22.44
N ASN A 268 -0.80 3.53 -22.47
CA ASN A 268 0.41 3.23 -23.23
C ASN A 268 1.12 1.98 -22.70
N ARG A 269 1.20 1.84 -21.37
CA ARG A 269 1.75 0.64 -20.73
C ARG A 269 0.92 -0.60 -21.07
N LEU A 270 -0.41 -0.47 -21.04
CA LEU A 270 -1.32 -1.57 -21.40
C LEU A 270 -1.19 -1.93 -22.88
N PHE A 271 -1.05 -0.94 -23.77
CA PHE A 271 -0.84 -1.15 -25.21
C PHE A 271 0.45 -1.93 -25.48
N GLN A 272 1.53 -1.60 -24.78
CA GLN A 272 2.82 -2.29 -24.91
C GLN A 272 2.75 -3.76 -24.42
N SER A 273 2.02 -4.03 -23.34
CA SER A 273 1.92 -5.38 -22.79
C SER A 273 0.83 -6.26 -23.44
N ASP A 274 -0.34 -5.68 -23.71
CA ASP A 274 -1.53 -6.38 -24.22
C ASP A 274 -2.47 -5.39 -24.95
N PRO A 275 -2.29 -5.21 -26.28
CA PRO A 275 -3.08 -4.27 -27.04
C PRO A 275 -4.55 -4.70 -27.15
N LYS A 276 -4.84 -6.02 -27.19
CA LYS A 276 -6.23 -6.53 -27.32
C LYS A 276 -7.06 -6.14 -26.11
N ARG A 277 -6.47 -6.18 -24.92
CA ARG A 277 -7.14 -5.78 -23.68
C ARG A 277 -7.43 -4.27 -23.63
N LEU A 278 -6.56 -3.43 -24.20
CA LEU A 278 -6.83 -2.00 -24.32
C LEU A 278 -8.05 -1.74 -25.21
N TYR A 279 -8.12 -2.35 -26.39
CA TYR A 279 -9.26 -2.16 -27.31
C TYR A 279 -10.57 -2.65 -26.70
N LYS A 280 -10.59 -3.81 -26.05
CA LYS A 280 -11.77 -4.28 -25.30
C LYS A 280 -12.20 -3.30 -24.22
N LEU A 281 -11.26 -2.70 -23.49
CA LEU A 281 -11.58 -1.68 -22.48
C LEU A 281 -12.19 -0.42 -23.12
N LEU A 282 -11.65 0.02 -24.26
CA LEU A 282 -12.17 1.18 -24.99
C LEU A 282 -13.58 0.93 -25.54
N GLU A 283 -13.82 -0.25 -26.14
CA GLU A 283 -15.14 -0.68 -26.62
C GLU A 283 -16.18 -0.72 -25.49
N GLN A 284 -15.81 -1.29 -24.33
CA GLN A 284 -16.68 -1.33 -23.15
C GLN A 284 -17.03 0.08 -22.63
N THR A 285 -16.08 1.02 -22.67
CA THR A 285 -16.37 2.41 -22.29
C THR A 285 -17.28 3.13 -23.28
N MET A 286 -17.25 2.79 -24.57
CA MET A 286 -18.14 3.36 -25.59
C MET A 286 -19.57 2.83 -25.44
N VAL A 287 -19.75 1.53 -25.23
CA VAL A 287 -21.07 0.90 -25.06
C VAL A 287 -21.80 1.41 -23.82
N SER A 288 -21.07 1.75 -22.76
CA SER A 288 -21.64 2.30 -21.52
C SER A 288 -22.04 3.78 -21.62
N GLY A 289 -21.65 4.48 -22.70
CA GLY A 289 -21.84 5.93 -22.89
C GLY A 289 -22.85 6.30 -23.98
N THR A 290 -23.37 5.34 -24.74
CA THR A 290 -24.34 5.58 -25.83
C THR A 290 -25.72 5.09 -25.41
N GLY A 291 -26.54 6.00 -24.89
CA GLY A 291 -27.99 5.87 -25.05
C GLY A 291 -28.29 5.88 -26.55
N SER A 292 -28.97 4.83 -27.02
CA SER A 292 -29.51 4.61 -28.37
C SER A 292 -28.55 4.86 -29.54
N ALA A 293 -28.19 3.79 -30.24
CA ALA A 293 -27.68 3.90 -31.61
C ALA A 293 -28.69 4.70 -32.47
N PRO A 294 -28.24 5.55 -33.42
CA PRO A 294 -29.13 6.17 -34.38
C PRO A 294 -29.74 5.06 -35.25
N ASN A 295 -31.06 5.02 -35.33
CA ASN A 295 -31.77 4.07 -36.16
C ASN A 295 -31.35 4.27 -37.63
N GLN A 296 -31.05 3.17 -38.30
CA GLN A 296 -30.65 3.11 -39.71
C GLN A 296 -31.73 3.63 -40.69
N ALA A 297 -32.92 3.96 -40.18
CA ALA A 297 -34.05 4.51 -40.93
C ALA A 297 -33.86 5.98 -41.36
N ASP A 298 -32.95 6.74 -40.74
CA ASP A 298 -32.75 8.17 -41.06
C ASP A 298 -31.60 8.42 -42.06
N THR A 299 -30.92 7.38 -42.56
CA THR A 299 -29.76 7.52 -43.48
C THR A 299 -30.10 7.44 -44.97
N VAL A 300 -31.38 7.49 -45.37
CA VAL A 300 -31.75 7.56 -46.79
C VAL A 300 -32.77 8.67 -47.02
N ALA A 301 -32.26 9.87 -47.31
CA ALA A 301 -32.98 10.89 -48.07
C ALA A 301 -31.94 11.72 -48.84
N PHE A 302 -31.55 11.19 -50.01
CA PHE A 302 -31.07 11.96 -51.16
C PHE A 302 -31.87 11.50 -52.37
#